data_AF-A0AAD6WA47-F1
#
_entry.id   AF-A0AAD6WA47-F1
#
_cell.length_a   1.000
_cell.length_b   1.000
_cell.length_c   1.000
_cell.angle_alpha   90.00
_cell.angle_beta   90.00
_cell.angle_gamma   90.00
#
_symmetry.space_group_name_H-M   'P 1'
#
loop_
_entity.id
_entity.type
_entity.pdbx_description
1 polymer ?
#
loop_
_entity_poly.entity_id
_entity_poly.type
_entity_poly.pdbx_seq_one_letter_code
_entity_poly.pdbx_strand_id
1 'polypeptide(L)'
;MQVVKLVSHFSFLLLMLMFQPALAGLAKPNCSDHCGNISIPYPFGIGKHCYMAESYDVECNETSKPPRAFLRSIKMELVNITIERGAVVKGPVISVDSSGRQEGVPVNLEGTPFFFSYTNFFIAVGCNTRATLWTKTGTTEHVGCDSICSNGTSITNIRPENGACSGKDCCQDMLW
;
A
#
# COMPACT_ATOMS: atom_id res chain seq x y z
N MET A 1 28.39 -42.35 34.34
CA MET A 1 28.01 -42.02 32.94
C MET A 1 26.54 -41.63 32.76
N GLN A 2 25.59 -42.12 33.55
CA GLN A 2 24.16 -41.74 33.41
C GLN A 2 23.84 -40.30 33.83
N VAL A 3 24.43 -39.80 34.92
CA VAL A 3 24.19 -38.43 35.42
C VAL A 3 24.66 -37.37 34.41
N VAL A 4 25.82 -37.56 33.80
CA VAL A 4 26.37 -36.64 32.78
C VAL A 4 25.49 -36.58 31.54
N LYS A 5 24.94 -37.72 31.11
CA LYS A 5 23.98 -37.79 30.00
C LYS A 5 22.69 -37.05 30.34
N LEU A 6 22.20 -37.18 31.58
CA LEU A 6 20.98 -36.51 32.02
C LEU A 6 21.16 -34.98 32.04
N VAL A 7 22.26 -34.48 32.61
CA VAL A 7 22.58 -33.05 32.65
C VAL A 7 22.74 -32.46 31.24
N SER A 8 23.43 -33.18 30.35
CA SER A 8 23.57 -32.78 28.94
C SER A 8 22.22 -32.70 28.24
N HIS A 9 21.31 -33.65 28.49
CA HIS A 9 19.99 -33.68 27.86
C HIS A 9 19.10 -32.52 28.34
N PHE A 10 19.09 -32.24 29.65
CA PHE A 10 18.36 -31.11 30.22
C PHE A 10 18.91 -29.77 29.73
N SER A 11 20.24 -29.63 29.64
CA SER A 11 20.89 -28.42 29.12
C SER A 11 20.52 -28.18 27.66
N PHE A 12 20.49 -29.24 26.84
CA PHE A 12 20.06 -29.15 25.44
C PHE A 12 18.57 -28.80 25.31
N LEU A 13 17.72 -29.35 26.18
CA LEU A 13 16.29 -29.00 26.23
C LEU A 13 16.07 -27.52 26.59
N LEU A 14 16.84 -27.00 27.56
CA LEU A 14 16.85 -25.60 27.97
C LEU A 14 17.33 -24.67 26.84
N LEU A 15 18.37 -25.08 26.08
CA LEU A 15 18.84 -24.33 24.91
C LEU A 15 17.79 -24.25 23.78
N MET A 16 17.03 -25.32 23.57
CA MET A 16 15.96 -25.36 22.56
C MET A 16 14.74 -24.51 22.95
N LEU A 17 14.46 -24.34 24.25
CA LEU A 17 13.42 -23.44 24.77
C LEU A 17 13.73 -21.96 24.50
N MET A 18 14.99 -21.58 24.36
CA MET A 18 15.41 -20.20 24.04
C MET A 18 15.28 -19.89 22.54
N PHE A 19 15.13 -20.92 21.70
CA PHE A 19 14.99 -20.82 20.25
C PHE A 19 13.52 -20.98 19.83
N GLN A 20 12.64 -20.16 20.40
CA GLN A 20 11.30 -20.02 19.83
C GLN A 20 11.41 -19.23 18.52
N PRO A 21 11.00 -19.79 17.36
CA PRO A 21 10.85 -18.98 16.17
C PRO A 21 9.78 -17.92 16.46
N ALA A 22 10.17 -16.64 16.40
CA ALA A 22 9.22 -15.55 16.43
C ALA A 22 8.27 -15.72 15.24
N LEU A 23 7.02 -16.11 15.51
CA LEU A 23 5.96 -16.14 14.51
C LEU A 23 5.78 -14.70 13.98
N ALA A 24 5.77 -14.59 12.66
CA ALA A 24 5.72 -13.34 11.92
C ALA A 24 4.56 -12.44 12.40
N GLY A 25 4.93 -11.23 12.86
CA GLY A 25 4.04 -10.23 13.43
C GLY A 25 4.81 -9.33 14.41
N LEU A 26 5.84 -8.63 13.93
CA LEU A 26 6.75 -7.81 14.75
C LEU A 26 6.08 -6.49 15.20
N ALA A 27 4.84 -6.55 15.68
CA ALA A 27 4.22 -5.40 16.33
C ALA A 27 5.01 -5.03 17.59
N LYS A 28 4.90 -3.77 18.01
CA LYS A 28 5.47 -3.34 19.28
C LYS A 28 4.84 -4.15 20.43
N PRO A 29 5.61 -4.57 21.46
CA PRO A 29 5.03 -5.32 22.58
C PRO A 29 3.82 -4.61 23.21
N ASN A 30 2.77 -5.39 23.52
CA ASN A 30 1.47 -4.93 24.02
C ASN A 30 0.63 -4.09 23.03
N CYS A 31 0.90 -4.17 21.74
CA CYS A 31 0.10 -3.54 20.69
C CYS A 31 -0.58 -4.58 19.81
N SER A 32 -1.70 -4.20 19.19
CA SER A 32 -2.34 -5.06 18.19
C SER A 32 -1.41 -5.26 17.00
N ASP A 33 -1.27 -6.50 16.57
CA ASP A 33 -0.46 -6.92 15.44
C ASP A 33 -1.26 -7.12 14.15
N HIS A 34 -2.58 -6.89 14.20
CA HIS A 34 -3.45 -7.01 13.03
C HIS A 34 -4.64 -6.04 13.04
N CYS A 35 -5.19 -5.81 11.85
CA CYS A 35 -6.52 -5.24 11.62
C CYS A 35 -7.23 -6.06 10.54
N GLY A 36 -8.24 -6.83 10.93
CA GLY A 36 -8.82 -7.84 10.05
C GLY A 36 -7.75 -8.84 9.61
N ASN A 37 -7.56 -8.99 8.30
CA ASN A 37 -6.55 -9.90 7.73
C ASN A 37 -5.19 -9.23 7.44
N ILE A 38 -4.98 -7.98 7.85
CA ILE A 38 -3.75 -7.23 7.58
C ILE A 38 -2.86 -7.27 8.81
N SER A 39 -1.62 -7.74 8.67
CA SER A 39 -0.61 -7.68 9.72
C SER A 39 -0.03 -6.26 9.84
N ILE A 40 0.15 -5.79 11.07
CA ILE A 40 0.64 -4.45 11.42
C ILE A 40 1.97 -4.58 12.19
N PRO A 41 3.11 -4.66 11.49
CA PRO A 41 4.42 -4.71 12.13
C PRO A 41 4.91 -3.30 12.50
N TYR A 42 5.73 -3.21 13.54
CA TYR A 42 6.50 -2.00 13.83
C TYR A 42 7.37 -1.65 12.60
N PRO A 43 7.46 -0.37 12.17
CA PRO A 43 7.09 0.87 12.87
C PRO A 43 5.61 1.28 12.83
N PHE A 44 4.76 0.55 12.10
CA PHE A 44 3.32 0.76 12.08
C PHE A 44 2.68 0.27 13.37
N GLY A 45 1.56 0.88 13.75
CA GLY A 45 0.85 0.48 14.96
C GLY A 45 -0.54 1.07 15.06
N ILE A 46 -1.42 0.35 15.76
CA ILE A 46 -2.78 0.78 16.04
C ILE A 46 -2.83 1.30 17.48
N GLY A 47 -3.28 2.54 17.64
CA GLY A 47 -3.45 3.15 18.95
C GLY A 47 -2.20 3.85 19.49
N LYS A 48 -2.42 4.65 20.52
CA LYS A 48 -1.40 5.53 21.09
C LYS A 48 -0.21 4.72 21.60
N HIS A 49 1.00 5.21 21.32
CA HIS A 49 2.27 4.58 21.71
C HIS A 49 2.61 3.25 21.01
N CYS A 50 1.85 2.84 19.99
CA CYS A 50 2.11 1.60 19.25
C CYS A 50 2.89 1.78 17.94
N TYR A 51 2.94 3.00 17.41
CA TYR A 51 3.65 3.38 16.20
C TYR A 51 4.91 4.20 16.52
N MET A 52 5.87 4.26 15.58
CA MET A 52 7.12 5.01 15.74
C MET A 52 6.94 6.54 15.66
N ALA A 53 6.07 7.00 14.76
CA ALA A 53 5.73 8.40 14.55
C ALA A 53 4.32 8.51 13.93
N GLU A 54 3.72 9.69 13.97
CA GLU A 54 2.34 9.92 13.47
C GLU A 54 2.14 9.49 12.00
N SER A 55 3.19 9.52 11.18
CA SER A 55 3.14 8.99 9.80
C SER A 55 2.77 7.51 9.73
N TYR A 56 3.09 6.73 10.77
CA TYR A 56 2.90 5.28 10.87
C TYR A 56 1.64 4.87 11.67
N ASP A 57 0.80 5.82 12.08
CA ASP A 57 -0.45 5.53 12.79
C ASP A 57 -1.47 4.85 11.85
N VAL A 58 -1.88 3.65 12.25
CA VAL A 58 -2.88 2.85 11.56
C VAL A 58 -4.22 2.95 12.30
N GLU A 59 -5.23 3.42 11.59
CA GLU A 59 -6.61 3.33 12.01
C GLU A 59 -7.20 1.98 11.58
N CYS A 60 -7.71 1.20 12.53
CA CYS A 60 -8.52 0.03 12.23
C CYS A 60 -10.00 0.37 12.36
N ASN A 61 -10.71 0.39 11.23
CA ASN A 61 -12.16 0.58 11.22
C ASN A 61 -12.87 -0.76 11.44
N GLU A 62 -13.17 -1.06 12.70
CA GLU A 62 -13.89 -2.28 13.11
C GLU A 62 -15.38 -2.26 12.78
N THR A 63 -15.96 -1.10 12.44
CA THR A 63 -17.38 -1.02 12.05
C THR A 63 -17.62 -1.61 10.66
N SER A 64 -16.57 -1.67 9.82
CA SER A 64 -16.61 -2.32 8.53
C SER A 64 -16.53 -3.85 8.65
N LYS A 65 -17.18 -4.56 7.72
CA LYS A 65 -17.20 -6.04 7.70
C LYS A 65 -16.70 -6.54 6.35
N PRO A 66 -15.48 -7.11 6.26
CA PRO A 66 -14.49 -7.27 7.33
C PRO A 66 -13.87 -5.92 7.77
N PRO A 67 -13.18 -5.85 8.94
CA PRO A 67 -12.46 -4.66 9.37
C PRO A 67 -11.44 -4.17 8.33
N ARG A 68 -11.30 -2.85 8.20
CA ARG A 68 -10.43 -2.20 7.21
C ARG A 68 -9.40 -1.31 7.88
N ALA A 69 -8.14 -1.42 7.46
CA ALA A 69 -7.04 -0.61 7.97
C ALA A 69 -6.82 0.64 7.10
N PHE A 70 -6.45 1.75 7.71
CA PHE A 70 -6.13 3.00 7.02
C PHE A 70 -4.87 3.62 7.61
N LEU A 71 -3.99 4.14 6.74
CA LEU A 71 -2.86 4.96 7.16
C LEU A 71 -3.33 6.39 7.36
N ARG A 72 -3.42 6.84 8.62
CA ARG A 72 -4.09 8.12 8.96
C ARG A 72 -3.42 9.33 8.31
N SER A 73 -2.09 9.32 8.23
CA SER A 73 -1.28 10.42 7.71
C SER A 73 -1.62 10.82 6.27
N ILE A 74 -1.97 9.83 5.43
CA ILE A 74 -2.31 10.04 4.01
C ILE A 74 -3.76 9.68 3.68
N LYS A 75 -4.55 9.28 4.69
CA LYS A 75 -5.97 8.93 4.59
C LYS A 75 -6.27 7.86 3.54
N MET A 76 -5.38 6.89 3.39
CA MET A 76 -5.54 5.79 2.43
C MET A 76 -5.75 4.45 3.12
N GLU A 77 -6.59 3.62 2.50
CA GLU A 77 -6.80 2.25 2.96
C GLU A 77 -5.54 1.42 2.73
N LEU A 78 -5.04 0.79 3.78
CA LEU A 78 -3.97 -0.18 3.72
C LEU A 78 -4.51 -1.50 3.19
N VAL A 79 -3.78 -2.10 2.26
CA VAL A 79 -4.05 -3.43 1.70
C VAL A 79 -3.07 -4.44 2.27
N ASN A 80 -1.81 -4.04 2.42
CA ASN A 80 -0.77 -4.88 2.98
C ASN A 80 0.41 -4.02 3.49
N ILE A 81 1.22 -4.60 4.36
CA ILE A 81 2.51 -4.04 4.76
C ILE A 81 3.56 -5.12 4.52
N THR A 82 4.57 -4.80 3.72
CA THR A 82 5.66 -5.73 3.40
C THR A 82 7.00 -5.12 3.73
N ILE A 83 7.98 -5.96 4.09
CA ILE A 83 9.35 -5.51 4.36
C ILE A 83 9.98 -4.92 3.09
N GLU A 84 9.68 -5.50 1.92
CA GLU A 84 10.28 -5.09 0.65
C GLU A 84 9.65 -3.81 0.06
N ARG A 85 8.33 -3.64 0.17
CA ARG A 85 7.60 -2.55 -0.51
C ARG A 85 7.00 -1.52 0.45
N GLY A 86 7.15 -1.70 1.76
CA GLY A 86 6.51 -0.86 2.76
C GLY A 86 4.99 -1.02 2.77
N ALA A 87 4.28 0.09 3.00
CA ALA A 87 2.83 0.15 3.01
C ALA A 87 2.26 0.14 1.59
N VAL A 88 1.42 -0.86 1.29
CA VAL A 88 0.64 -0.93 0.07
C VAL A 88 -0.76 -0.40 0.37
N VAL A 89 -1.17 0.64 -0.34
CA VAL A 89 -2.45 1.32 -0.14
C VAL A 89 -3.32 1.30 -1.38
N LYS A 90 -4.63 1.47 -1.23
CA LYS A 90 -5.52 1.70 -2.37
C LYS A 90 -5.33 3.12 -2.89
N GLY A 91 -4.85 3.22 -4.13
CA GLY A 91 -4.74 4.50 -4.83
C GLY A 91 -6.11 5.13 -5.11
N PRO A 92 -6.17 6.47 -5.29
CA PRO A 92 -7.40 7.16 -5.60
C PRO A 92 -7.87 6.80 -7.01
N VAL A 93 -9.19 6.63 -7.18
CA VAL A 93 -9.83 6.50 -8.49
C VAL A 93 -10.50 7.82 -8.81
N ILE A 94 -10.11 8.44 -9.92
CA ILE A 94 -10.65 9.72 -10.37
C ILE A 94 -11.44 9.47 -11.65
N SER A 95 -12.76 9.66 -11.59
CA SER A 95 -13.63 9.61 -12.76
C SER A 95 -13.72 10.99 -13.40
N VAL A 96 -13.38 11.09 -14.68
CA VAL A 96 -13.56 12.33 -15.46
C VAL A 96 -14.80 12.15 -16.34
N ASP A 97 -15.82 12.96 -16.10
CA ASP A 97 -17.01 13.03 -16.95
C ASP A 97 -16.80 14.00 -18.12
N SER A 98 -17.71 13.97 -19.09
CA SER A 98 -17.63 14.76 -20.33
C SER A 98 -17.70 16.27 -20.13
N SER A 99 -18.04 16.75 -18.92
CA SER A 99 -18.13 18.18 -18.59
C SER A 99 -16.79 18.86 -18.29
N GLY A 100 -15.71 18.08 -18.16
CA GLY A 100 -14.34 18.59 -18.10
C GLY A 100 -13.76 18.70 -16.68
N ARG A 101 -12.46 18.37 -16.62
CA ARG A 101 -11.48 18.56 -15.53
C ARG A 101 -12.01 18.35 -14.10
N GLN A 102 -12.09 17.08 -13.69
CA GLN A 102 -12.16 16.77 -12.26
C GLN A 102 -10.75 16.80 -11.65
N GLU A 103 -10.58 17.59 -10.60
CA GLU A 103 -9.38 17.57 -9.78
C GLU A 103 -9.43 16.34 -8.87
N GLY A 104 -8.51 15.39 -9.10
CA GLY A 104 -8.31 14.31 -8.16
C GLY A 104 -7.83 14.84 -6.81
N VAL A 105 -8.24 14.20 -5.72
CA VAL A 105 -7.70 14.52 -4.39
C VAL A 105 -6.20 14.19 -4.40
N PRO A 106 -5.31 15.19 -4.29
CA PRO A 106 -3.88 14.94 -4.37
C PRO A 106 -3.42 14.15 -3.15
N VAL A 107 -2.56 13.16 -3.40
CA VAL A 107 -1.89 12.40 -2.33
C VAL A 107 -0.73 13.25 -1.83
N ASN A 108 -0.80 13.70 -0.58
CA ASN A 108 0.27 14.47 0.03
C ASN A 108 1.14 13.59 0.93
N LEU A 109 2.37 13.34 0.51
CA LEU A 109 3.38 12.61 1.30
C LEU A 109 4.34 13.54 2.04
N GLU A 110 4.20 14.87 1.89
CA GLU A 110 5.07 15.85 2.52
C GLU A 110 5.06 15.73 4.04
N GLY A 111 6.25 15.78 4.65
CA GLY A 111 6.40 15.59 6.10
C GLY A 111 6.28 14.13 6.56
N THR A 112 6.10 13.18 5.65
CA THR A 112 6.18 11.73 5.93
C THR A 112 7.49 11.15 5.38
N PRO A 113 7.96 10.00 5.89
CA PRO A 113 9.11 9.29 5.33
C PRO A 113 8.75 8.44 4.10
N PHE A 114 7.53 8.54 3.57
CA PHE A 114 7.05 7.72 2.47
C PHE A 114 7.35 8.35 1.11
N PHE A 115 7.54 7.48 0.12
CA PHE A 115 7.67 7.82 -1.29
C PHE A 115 6.92 6.78 -2.13
N PHE A 116 6.53 7.14 -3.35
CA PHE A 116 5.93 6.18 -4.26
C PHE A 116 6.97 5.18 -4.73
N SER A 117 6.69 3.88 -4.59
CA SER A 117 7.54 2.85 -5.18
C SER A 117 7.56 2.98 -6.71
N TYR A 118 8.73 2.81 -7.32
CA TYR A 118 8.93 2.77 -8.77
C TYR A 118 8.15 1.65 -9.48
N THR A 119 7.58 0.71 -8.72
CA THR A 119 6.72 -0.36 -9.24
C THR A 119 5.24 0.02 -9.31
N ASN A 120 4.88 1.27 -8.99
CA ASN A 120 3.50 1.75 -9.11
C ASN A 120 3.23 2.28 -10.52
N PHE A 121 2.06 1.95 -11.03
CA PHE A 121 1.57 2.41 -12.32
C PHE A 121 0.43 3.41 -12.12
N PHE A 122 0.50 4.51 -12.84
CA PHE A 122 -0.59 5.44 -13.06
C PHE A 122 -1.33 5.03 -14.34
N ILE A 123 -2.63 4.77 -14.25
CA ILE A 123 -3.42 4.24 -15.37
C ILE A 123 -4.58 5.18 -15.66
N ALA A 124 -4.77 5.53 -16.94
CA ALA A 124 -5.97 6.20 -17.43
C ALA A 124 -6.75 5.26 -18.35
N VAL A 125 -8.08 5.23 -18.20
CA VAL A 125 -8.97 4.37 -18.98
C VAL A 125 -10.07 5.25 -19.57
N GLY A 126 -10.36 5.07 -20.86
CA GLY A 126 -11.36 5.85 -21.58
C GLY A 126 -10.88 6.31 -22.95
N CYS A 127 -11.70 7.08 -23.65
CA CYS A 127 -11.46 7.49 -25.03
C CYS A 127 -11.17 8.99 -25.10
N ASN A 128 -10.03 9.35 -25.69
CA ASN A 128 -9.50 10.72 -25.72
C ASN A 128 -9.39 11.34 -24.32
N THR A 129 -8.94 10.53 -23.36
CA THR A 129 -8.77 10.92 -21.96
C THR A 129 -7.31 11.19 -21.68
N ARG A 130 -7.00 12.36 -21.12
CA ARG A 130 -5.70 12.68 -20.54
C ARG A 130 -5.80 12.72 -19.02
N ALA A 131 -5.05 11.87 -18.35
CA ALA A 131 -4.89 11.91 -16.90
C ALA A 131 -3.48 12.41 -16.56
N THR A 132 -3.36 13.28 -15.57
CA THR A 132 -2.09 13.92 -15.20
C THR A 132 -1.98 14.01 -13.69
N LEU A 133 -0.83 13.66 -13.16
CA LEU A 133 -0.45 13.98 -11.79
C LEU A 133 0.47 15.18 -11.81
N TRP A 134 0.16 16.19 -11.01
CA TRP A 134 0.97 17.41 -10.91
C TRP A 134 1.70 17.44 -9.58
N THR A 135 2.85 18.11 -9.56
CA THR A 135 3.49 18.55 -8.33
C THR A 135 2.55 19.45 -7.52
N LYS A 136 2.75 19.54 -6.19
CA LYS A 136 1.91 20.35 -5.28
C LYS A 136 1.76 21.81 -5.73
N THR A 137 2.79 22.38 -6.35
CA THR A 137 2.78 23.76 -6.86
C THR A 137 1.89 23.93 -8.11
N GLY A 138 1.48 22.83 -8.74
CA GLY A 138 0.71 22.83 -9.99
C GLY A 138 1.51 23.29 -11.21
N THR A 139 2.82 23.53 -11.04
CA THR A 139 3.68 24.10 -12.09
C THR A 139 4.30 23.05 -13.00
N THR A 140 4.45 21.83 -12.49
CA THR A 140 5.15 20.75 -13.19
C THR A 140 4.30 19.50 -13.17
N GLU A 141 4.02 18.95 -14.36
CA GLU A 141 3.42 17.64 -14.54
C GLU A 141 4.44 16.58 -14.13
N HIS A 142 4.08 15.74 -13.17
CA HIS A 142 4.93 14.68 -12.63
C HIS A 142 4.79 13.39 -13.46
N VAL A 143 3.56 13.03 -13.81
CA VAL A 143 3.26 11.94 -14.76
C VAL A 143 2.04 12.31 -15.61
N GLY A 144 2.05 11.92 -16.88
CA GLY A 144 0.99 12.16 -17.85
C GLY A 144 0.63 10.87 -18.58
N CYS A 145 -0.66 10.69 -18.85
CA CYS A 145 -1.16 9.46 -19.46
C CYS A 145 -2.29 9.84 -20.44
N ASP A 146 -2.01 9.70 -21.73
CA ASP A 146 -2.94 9.98 -22.81
C ASP A 146 -3.49 8.67 -23.39
N SER A 147 -4.81 8.51 -23.32
CA SER A 147 -5.54 7.41 -23.93
C SER A 147 -6.24 7.85 -25.21
N ILE A 148 -5.97 7.16 -26.33
CA ILE A 148 -6.51 7.45 -27.65
C ILE A 148 -7.44 6.33 -28.12
N CYS A 149 -8.44 6.66 -28.93
CA CYS A 149 -9.43 5.72 -29.42
C CYS A 149 -9.77 6.01 -30.89
N SER A 150 -10.19 5.00 -31.63
CA SER A 150 -10.62 5.17 -33.03
C SER A 150 -12.10 5.61 -33.07
N ASN A 151 -12.42 6.60 -33.91
CA ASN A 151 -13.78 7.14 -34.11
C ASN A 151 -14.45 7.79 -32.89
N GLY A 152 -13.70 8.17 -31.85
CA GLY A 152 -14.23 8.89 -30.68
C GLY A 152 -15.16 8.05 -29.79
N THR A 153 -15.19 6.73 -29.96
CA THR A 153 -15.93 5.79 -29.12
C THR A 153 -14.97 4.83 -28.42
N SER A 154 -15.06 4.74 -27.10
CA SER A 154 -14.32 3.74 -26.32
C SER A 154 -14.87 2.35 -26.63
N ILE A 155 -13.99 1.35 -26.75
CA ILE A 155 -14.45 -0.04 -26.70
C ILE A 155 -15.02 -0.34 -25.30
N THR A 156 -16.17 -1.03 -25.25
CA THR A 156 -16.63 -1.68 -24.04
C THR A 156 -15.80 -2.95 -23.86
N ASN A 157 -15.22 -3.16 -22.67
CA ASN A 157 -14.28 -4.26 -22.36
C ASN A 157 -12.85 -4.03 -22.85
N ILE A 158 -12.24 -2.92 -22.45
CA ILE A 158 -10.80 -2.71 -22.58
C ILE A 158 -10.09 -3.86 -21.86
N ARG A 159 -9.44 -4.72 -22.65
CA ARG A 159 -8.67 -5.85 -22.15
C ARG A 159 -7.20 -5.53 -22.34
N PRO A 160 -6.44 -5.34 -21.25
CA PRO A 160 -5.00 -5.13 -21.33
C PRO A 160 -4.35 -6.28 -22.10
N GLU A 161 -3.59 -5.99 -23.14
CA GLU A 161 -2.76 -7.01 -23.80
C GLU A 161 -1.63 -7.39 -22.83
N ASN A 162 -1.53 -8.67 -22.47
CA ASN A 162 -0.55 -9.17 -21.49
C ASN A 162 -0.63 -8.50 -20.10
N GLY A 163 -1.79 -7.94 -19.73
CA GLY A 163 -1.94 -7.21 -18.47
C GLY A 163 -1.44 -5.76 -18.53
N ALA A 164 -0.93 -5.30 -19.68
CA ALA A 164 -0.44 -3.96 -19.90
C ALA A 164 -1.43 -3.12 -20.72
N CYS A 165 -1.52 -1.85 -20.38
CA CYS A 165 -2.41 -0.88 -20.98
C CYS A 165 -1.62 0.11 -21.84
N SER A 166 -1.81 0.09 -23.16
CA SER A 166 -0.90 0.79 -24.10
C SER A 166 -1.66 1.52 -25.21
N GLY A 167 -1.90 2.81 -24.99
CA GLY A 167 -2.35 3.79 -25.98
C GLY A 167 -3.81 3.67 -26.42
N LYS A 168 -4.31 2.47 -26.74
CA LYS A 168 -5.67 2.28 -27.27
C LYS A 168 -6.68 2.08 -26.14
N ASP A 169 -7.60 3.03 -26.00
CA ASP A 169 -8.68 3.08 -25.01
C ASP A 169 -8.22 3.07 -23.54
N CYS A 170 -6.92 2.88 -23.28
CA CYS A 170 -6.29 3.14 -22.01
C CYS A 170 -4.79 3.45 -22.18
N CYS A 171 -4.18 4.05 -21.17
CA CYS A 171 -2.72 4.21 -21.06
C CYS A 171 -2.25 3.84 -19.64
N GLN A 172 -0.97 3.50 -19.51
CA GLN A 172 -0.30 3.37 -18.21
C GLN A 172 1.08 4.02 -18.27
N ASP A 173 1.52 4.60 -17.16
CA ASP A 173 2.86 5.17 -16.99
C ASP A 173 3.38 4.90 -15.57
N MET A 174 4.70 4.94 -15.37
CA MET A 174 5.33 4.70 -14.07
C MET A 174 5.45 6.00 -13.27
N LEU A 175 5.30 5.92 -11.95
CA LEU A 175 5.61 7.03 -11.05
C LEU A 175 7.12 7.02 -10.76
N TRP A 176 7.87 7.92 -11.40
CA TRP A 176 9.32 8.10 -11.25
C TRP A 176 9.73 9.13 -10.19
#